data_AF-A0A8S1F9I6-F1
#
_entry.id   AF-A0A8S1F9I6-F1
#
_cell.length_a   1.000
_cell.length_b   1.000
_cell.length_c   1.000
_cell.angle_alpha   90.00
_cell.angle_beta   90.00
_cell.angle_gamma   90.00
#
_symmetry.space_group_name_H-M   'P 1'
#
loop_
_entity.id
_entity.type
_entity.pdbx_description
1 polymer ?
#
loop_
_entity_poly.entity_id
_entity_poly.type
_entity_poly.pdbx_seq_one_letter_code
_entity_poly.pdbx_strand_id
1 'polypeptide(L)'
;MDNEKAIRFELECRRTGNFHDTVADVQFSTMPRHMEREACTLAAMSIKLYHLEHDIARHLKVSFDKDYGPDWHCVCGKHFGSFVTFEPECFIYFRIGTTAFMLFKTTTRRLPIIEQHLENIIVTPRTILAGNTSKNVE
;
A
#
# COMPACT_ATOMS: atom_id res chain seq x y z
N MET A 1 7.27 -4.58 26.17
CA MET A 1 8.57 -4.09 25.63
C MET A 1 8.41 -2.80 24.83
N ASP A 2 7.18 -2.39 24.47
CA ASP A 2 6.93 -1.24 23.60
C ASP A 2 6.94 0.12 24.32
N ASN A 3 6.73 0.12 25.64
CA ASN A 3 6.61 1.36 26.42
C ASN A 3 7.97 2.09 26.63
N GLU A 4 9.08 1.37 26.57
CA GLU A 4 10.40 1.93 26.88
C GLU A 4 10.94 2.81 25.74
N LYS A 5 10.60 2.49 24.48
CA LYS A 5 10.94 3.33 23.32
C LYS A 5 10.17 4.65 23.35
N ALA A 6 8.88 4.59 23.67
CA ALA A 6 8.04 5.78 23.80
C ALA A 6 8.55 6.71 24.92
N ILE A 7 8.89 6.14 26.08
CA ILE A 7 9.43 6.91 27.22
C ILE A 7 10.80 7.52 26.92
N ARG A 8 11.70 6.75 26.29
CA ARG A 8 13.06 7.24 25.95
C ARG A 8 12.99 8.39 24.94
N PHE A 9 12.05 8.30 24.01
CA PHE A 9 11.79 9.32 23.02
C PHE A 9 11.19 10.60 23.65
N GLU A 10 10.25 10.46 24.59
CA GLU A 10 9.68 11.59 25.33
C GLU A 10 10.73 12.33 26.20
N LEU A 11 11.65 11.58 26.82
CA LEU A 11 12.75 12.13 27.62
C LEU A 11 13.74 12.95 26.78
N GLU A 12 14.02 12.55 25.53
CA GLU A 12 14.87 13.32 24.62
C GLU A 12 14.22 14.66 24.21
N CYS A 13 12.91 14.68 23.98
CA CYS A 13 12.16 15.90 23.67
C CYS A 13 12.20 16.93 24.81
N ARG A 14 12.11 16.48 26.07
CA ARG A 14 12.20 17.37 27.25
C ARG A 14 13.61 17.93 27.46
N ARG A 15 14.66 17.22 27.03
CA ARG A 15 16.05 17.59 27.28
C ARG A 15 16.57 18.70 26.35
N THR A 16 16.01 18.83 25.15
CA THR A 16 16.54 19.72 24.11
C THR A 16 15.82 21.07 24.01
N GLY A 17 14.67 21.24 24.67
CA GLY A 17 13.93 22.52 24.69
C GLY A 17 13.39 23.00 23.33
N ASN A 18 13.55 22.19 22.27
CA ASN A 18 13.08 22.49 20.92
C ASN A 18 11.72 21.84 20.69
N PHE A 19 10.64 22.61 20.81
CA PHE A 19 9.26 22.16 20.57
C PHE A 19 8.90 22.06 19.07
N HIS A 20 9.88 21.82 18.19
CA HIS A 20 9.72 21.81 16.73
C HIS A 20 10.23 20.54 16.04
N ASP A 21 10.60 19.49 16.77
CA ASP A 21 10.73 18.18 16.13
C ASP A 21 9.34 17.60 15.94
N THR A 22 8.95 17.48 14.68
CA THR A 22 7.71 16.87 14.25
C THR A 22 7.85 15.36 14.46
N VAL A 23 7.61 14.93 15.69
CA VAL A 23 7.74 13.54 16.12
C VAL A 23 6.69 12.69 15.41
N ALA A 24 7.14 11.62 14.75
CA ALA A 24 6.26 10.56 14.28
C ALA A 24 6.01 9.56 15.42
N ASP A 25 4.75 9.44 15.84
CA ASP A 25 4.27 8.39 16.72
C ASP A 25 3.90 7.15 15.89
N VAL A 26 4.82 6.18 15.82
CA VAL A 26 4.63 4.95 15.03
C VAL A 26 3.82 3.95 15.86
N GLN A 27 2.57 3.73 15.45
CA GLN A 27 1.70 2.78 16.15
C GLN A 27 1.91 1.34 15.68
N PHE A 28 2.16 1.12 14.39
CA PHE A 28 2.47 -0.22 13.88
C PHE A 28 3.33 -0.14 12.62
N SER A 29 4.33 -1.02 12.52
CA SER A 29 5.25 -1.07 11.39
C SER A 29 5.76 -2.49 11.22
N THR A 30 5.74 -2.99 9.99
CA THR A 30 6.48 -4.19 9.58
C THR A 30 7.74 -3.82 8.79
N MET A 31 7.93 -2.53 8.47
CA MET A 31 9.05 -2.05 7.68
C MET A 31 10.40 -2.22 8.41
N PRO A 32 11.49 -2.47 7.67
CA PRO A 32 12.83 -2.32 8.21
C PRO A 32 13.08 -0.88 8.71
N ARG A 33 13.93 -0.73 9.74
CA ARG A 33 14.15 0.58 10.40
C ARG A 33 14.56 1.73 9.47
N HIS A 34 15.31 1.43 8.40
CA HIS A 34 15.73 2.46 7.45
C HIS A 34 14.52 3.00 6.66
N MET A 35 13.70 2.10 6.12
CA MET A 35 12.49 2.42 5.38
C MET A 35 11.43 3.11 6.26
N GLU A 36 11.27 2.66 7.50
CA GLU A 36 10.40 3.32 8.49
C GLU A 36 10.82 4.78 8.73
N ARG A 37 12.12 5.04 8.92
CA ARG A 37 12.64 6.40 9.11
C ARG A 37 12.43 7.27 7.89
N GLU A 38 12.63 6.71 6.69
CA GLU A 38 12.37 7.42 5.43
C GLU A 38 10.89 7.77 5.27
N ALA A 39 9.97 6.85 5.59
CA ALA A 39 8.53 7.10 5.57
C ALA A 39 8.15 8.27 6.50
N CYS A 40 8.63 8.24 7.75
CA CYS A 40 8.35 9.30 8.72
C CYS A 40 8.96 10.65 8.31
N THR A 41 10.19 10.65 7.80
CA THR A 41 10.88 11.86 7.35
C THR A 41 10.17 12.47 6.14
N LEU A 42 9.80 11.63 5.16
CA LEU A 42 9.07 12.05 3.98
C LEU A 42 7.70 12.62 4.34
N ALA A 43 6.98 12.01 5.29
CA ALA A 43 5.72 12.56 5.79
C ALA A 43 5.89 13.93 6.46
N ALA A 44 6.89 14.08 7.34
CA ALA A 44 7.18 15.35 7.99
C ALA A 44 7.52 16.46 6.99
N MET A 45 8.25 16.13 5.91
CA MET A 45 8.51 17.07 4.81
C MET A 45 7.24 17.39 4.02
N SER A 46 6.43 16.37 3.71
CA SER A 46 5.21 16.52 2.91
C SER A 46 4.17 17.42 3.59
N ILE A 47 4.02 17.31 4.91
CA ILE A 47 3.15 18.20 5.70
C ILE A 47 3.56 19.68 5.57
N LYS A 48 4.85 19.96 5.39
CA LYS A 48 5.37 21.34 5.23
C LYS A 48 5.17 21.85 3.81
N LEU A 49 5.20 20.97 2.81
CA LEU A 49 5.14 21.32 1.39
C LEU A 49 3.70 21.43 0.86
N TYR A 50 2.77 20.66 1.41
CA TYR A 50 1.42 20.52 0.88
C TYR A 50 0.36 20.76 1.98
N HIS A 51 -0.78 21.33 1.59
CA HIS A 51 -1.88 21.64 2.52
C HIS A 51 -3.04 20.65 2.43
N LEU A 52 -3.22 19.98 1.28
CA LEU A 52 -4.28 19.01 1.08
C LEU A 52 -3.77 17.61 1.42
N GLU A 53 -4.52 16.87 2.24
CA GLU A 53 -4.18 15.50 2.66
C GLU A 53 -3.94 14.58 1.45
N HIS A 54 -4.70 14.78 0.37
CA HIS A 54 -4.55 14.00 -0.86
C HIS A 54 -3.21 14.26 -1.58
N ASP A 55 -2.67 15.49 -1.53
CA ASP A 55 -1.39 15.85 -2.13
C ASP A 55 -0.23 15.26 -1.32
N ILE A 56 -0.36 15.32 0.01
CA ILE A 56 0.57 14.69 0.95
C ILE A 56 0.64 13.19 0.67
N ALA A 57 -0.52 12.50 0.64
CA ALA A 57 -0.57 11.06 0.36
C ALA A 57 0.03 10.71 -1.01
N ARG A 58 -0.25 11.51 -2.05
CA ARG A 58 0.33 11.35 -3.38
C ARG A 58 1.85 11.44 -3.34
N HIS A 59 2.41 12.42 -2.62
CA HIS A 59 3.85 12.61 -2.56
C HIS A 59 4.55 11.40 -1.92
N LEU A 60 4.01 10.85 -0.83
CA LEU A 60 4.53 9.64 -0.20
C LEU A 60 4.48 8.46 -1.16
N LYS A 61 3.31 8.23 -1.77
CA LYS A 61 3.10 7.13 -2.72
C LYS A 61 4.11 7.18 -3.87
N VAL A 62 4.21 8.33 -4.55
CA VAL A 62 5.06 8.49 -5.74
C VAL A 62 6.54 8.29 -5.39
N SER A 63 6.98 8.78 -4.23
CA SER A 63 8.37 8.63 -3.79
C SER A 63 8.68 7.16 -3.46
N PHE A 64 7.77 6.48 -2.76
CA PHE A 64 7.94 5.07 -2.45
C PHE A 64 7.84 4.16 -3.67
N ASP A 65 6.95 4.46 -4.63
CA ASP A 65 6.90 3.76 -5.92
C ASP A 65 8.23 3.87 -6.68
N LYS A 66 8.88 5.04 -6.59
CA LYS A 66 10.15 5.30 -7.24
C LYS A 66 11.31 4.55 -6.58
N ASP A 67 11.39 4.60 -5.25
CA ASP A 67 12.56 4.11 -4.52
C ASP A 67 12.45 2.61 -4.18
N TYR A 68 11.22 2.09 -4.02
CA TYR A 68 10.94 0.73 -3.55
C TYR A 68 10.11 -0.11 -4.54
N GLY A 69 9.98 0.37 -5.78
CA GLY A 69 9.21 -0.25 -6.83
C GLY A 69 7.70 -0.02 -6.70
N PRO A 70 6.91 -0.38 -7.72
CA PRO A 70 5.53 0.05 -7.86
C PRO A 70 4.57 -0.58 -6.83
N ASP A 71 3.31 -0.13 -6.91
CA ASP A 71 2.13 -0.62 -6.17
C ASP A 71 2.09 -0.27 -4.68
N TRP A 72 2.71 0.86 -4.30
CA TRP A 72 2.47 1.46 -3.00
C TRP A 72 1.13 2.18 -2.94
N HIS A 73 0.55 2.20 -1.75
CA HIS A 73 -0.69 2.89 -1.42
C HIS A 73 -0.46 3.74 -0.19
N CYS A 74 -0.98 4.96 -0.19
CA CYS A 74 -0.88 5.86 0.94
C CYS A 74 -2.26 6.45 1.27
N VAL A 75 -2.63 6.38 2.55
CA VAL A 75 -3.80 7.04 3.12
C VAL A 75 -3.31 8.08 4.14
N CYS A 76 -3.80 9.30 4.02
CA CYS A 76 -3.50 10.41 4.91
C CYS A 76 -4.82 11.03 5.37
N GLY A 77 -4.95 11.28 6.67
CA GLY A 77 -6.11 11.99 7.21
C GLY A 77 -6.17 12.02 8.73
N LYS A 78 -7.05 12.84 9.29
CA LYS A 78 -7.24 12.93 10.77
C LYS A 78 -7.87 11.67 11.36
N HIS A 79 -8.91 11.17 10.69
CA HIS A 79 -9.72 10.04 11.14
C HIS A 79 -10.04 9.13 9.96
N PHE A 80 -9.59 7.88 10.03
CA PHE A 80 -9.99 6.82 9.12
C PHE A 80 -9.88 5.47 9.83
N GLY A 81 -10.70 4.52 9.37
CA GLY A 81 -10.57 3.11 9.71
C GLY A 81 -10.10 2.35 8.47
N SER A 82 -9.30 1.31 8.67
CA SER A 82 -8.75 0.51 7.59
C SER A 82 -8.68 -0.95 7.99
N PHE A 83 -9.03 -1.84 7.06
CA PHE A 83 -8.81 -3.27 7.17
C PHE A 83 -8.21 -3.76 5.86
N VAL A 84 -6.88 -3.82 5.81
CA VAL A 84 -6.13 -4.04 4.56
C VAL A 84 -5.25 -5.27 4.69
N THR A 85 -5.04 -5.96 3.57
CA THR A 85 -4.02 -7.00 3.43
C THR A 85 -2.81 -6.37 2.73
N PHE A 86 -1.62 -6.60 3.26
CA PHE A 86 -0.38 -5.98 2.79
C PHE A 86 0.73 -7.02 2.61
N GLU A 87 1.74 -6.64 1.83
CA GLU A 87 2.96 -7.43 1.65
C GLU A 87 3.82 -7.45 2.93
N PRO A 88 4.49 -8.58 3.22
CA PRO A 88 5.48 -8.63 4.31
C PRO A 88 6.49 -7.47 4.19
N GLU A 89 6.88 -6.93 5.33
CA GLU A 89 7.85 -5.83 5.45
C GLU A 89 7.49 -4.51 4.75
N CYS A 90 6.28 -4.38 4.21
CA CYS A 90 5.85 -3.22 3.43
C CYS A 90 4.62 -2.55 4.04
N PHE A 91 4.56 -2.37 5.36
CA PHE A 91 3.46 -1.68 6.04
C PHE A 91 3.95 -0.78 7.16
N ILE A 92 3.41 0.45 7.23
CA ILE A 92 3.54 1.34 8.38
C ILE A 92 2.25 2.15 8.60
N TYR A 93 1.90 2.32 9.87
CA TYR A 93 0.87 3.22 10.36
C TYR A 93 1.43 4.07 11.51
N PHE A 94 1.39 5.39 11.33
CA PHE A 94 1.95 6.35 12.27
C PHE A 94 1.16 7.66 12.27
N ARG A 95 1.36 8.48 13.30
CA ARG A 95 0.79 9.84 13.39
C ARG A 95 1.88 10.89 13.49
N ILE A 96 1.61 12.03 12.88
CA ILE A 96 2.35 13.26 13.10
C ILE A 96 1.35 14.32 13.54
N GLY A 97 1.43 14.72 14.81
CA GLY A 97 0.42 15.59 15.42
C GLY A 97 -0.97 14.98 15.32
N THR A 98 -1.90 15.66 14.64
CA THR A 98 -3.28 15.18 14.44
C THR A 98 -3.49 14.37 13.17
N THR A 99 -2.47 14.29 12.29
CA THR A 99 -2.59 13.63 10.99
C THR A 99 -2.06 12.21 11.07
N ALA A 100 -2.87 11.24 10.64
CA ALA A 100 -2.46 9.84 10.55
C ALA A 100 -2.06 9.49 9.12
N PHE A 101 -1.09 8.57 9.02
CA PHE A 101 -0.51 8.06 7.80
C PHE A 101 -0.58 6.54 7.82
N MET A 102 -1.07 5.96 6.73
CA MET A 102 -0.95 4.53 6.46
C MET A 102 -0.31 4.36 5.09
N LEU A 103 0.88 3.77 5.05
CA LEU A 103 1.65 3.54 3.83
C LEU A 103 1.94 2.04 3.72
N PHE A 104 1.50 1.43 2.64
CA PHE A 104 1.61 -0.02 2.48
C PHE A 104 1.65 -0.45 1.02
N LYS A 105 2.18 -1.65 0.79
CA LYS A 105 2.18 -2.31 -0.52
C LYS A 105 1.25 -3.51 -0.51
N THR A 106 0.61 -3.79 -1.64
CA THR A 106 -0.28 -4.95 -1.82
C THR A 106 0.30 -5.91 -2.84
N THR A 107 0.16 -7.22 -2.61
CA THR A 107 0.56 -8.22 -3.61
C THR A 107 -0.38 -8.19 -4.79
N THR A 108 0.12 -7.70 -5.92
CA THR A 108 -0.49 -7.95 -7.22
C THR A 108 -0.24 -9.41 -7.60
N ARG A 109 -1.11 -10.33 -7.16
CA ARG A 109 -1.14 -11.67 -7.76
C ARG A 109 -1.66 -11.51 -9.18
N ARG A 110 -0.76 -11.46 -10.16
CA ARG A 110 -1.13 -11.74 -11.55
C ARG A 110 -1.64 -13.17 -11.59
N LEU A 111 -2.95 -13.35 -11.64
CA LEU A 111 -3.51 -14.64 -12.01
C LEU A 111 -3.11 -14.87 -13.47
N PRO A 112 -2.40 -15.97 -13.79
CA PRO A 112 -2.12 -16.36 -15.16
C PRO A 112 -3.40 -16.90 -15.81
N ILE A 113 -4.40 -16.03 -15.99
CA ILE A 113 -5.67 -16.43 -16.63
C ILE A 113 -5.42 -16.80 -18.10
N ILE A 114 -4.35 -16.27 -18.71
CA ILE A 114 -4.06 -16.48 -20.14
C ILE A 114 -3.19 -17.72 -20.38
N GLU A 115 -2.34 -18.15 -19.44
CA GLU A 115 -1.54 -19.38 -19.63
C GLU A 115 -2.36 -20.65 -19.30
N GLN A 116 -3.24 -20.62 -18.30
CA GLN A 116 -4.05 -21.80 -17.94
C GLN A 116 -5.27 -22.05 -18.85
N HIS A 117 -5.76 -21.05 -19.60
CA HIS A 117 -6.89 -21.25 -20.52
C HIS A 117 -6.48 -21.72 -21.92
N LEU A 118 -5.23 -21.52 -22.34
CA LEU A 118 -4.79 -21.96 -23.68
C LEU A 118 -4.51 -23.47 -23.75
N GLU A 119 -4.10 -24.11 -22.65
CA GLU A 119 -3.88 -25.57 -22.60
C GLU A 119 -5.18 -26.39 -22.58
N ASN A 120 -6.31 -25.78 -22.21
CA ASN A 120 -7.63 -26.41 -22.28
C ASN A 120 -8.35 -26.14 -23.61
N ILE A 121 -7.78 -25.32 -24.51
CA ILE A 121 -8.22 -25.20 -25.91
C ILE A 121 -7.49 -26.28 -26.73
N ILE A 122 -7.57 -27.53 -26.27
CA ILE A 122 -7.39 -28.67 -27.16
C ILE A 122 -8.73 -28.82 -27.87
N VAL A 123 -8.71 -28.46 -29.15
CA VAL A 123 -9.76 -28.74 -30.14
C VAL A 123 -10.29 -30.15 -29.92
N THR A 124 -11.49 -30.27 -29.36
CA THR A 124 -12.24 -31.51 -29.37
C THR A 124 -13.12 -31.47 -30.62
N PRO A 125 -12.79 -32.21 -31.70
CA PRO A 125 -13.67 -32.30 -32.84
C PRO A 125 -14.77 -33.31 -32.49
N ARG A 126 -15.81 -32.88 -31.76
CA ARG A 126 -17.06 -33.66 -31.64
C ARG A 126 -18.15 -32.80 -31.03
N THR A 127 -19.00 -32.28 -31.91
CA THR A 127 -20.48 -32.33 -31.86
C THR A 127 -21.03 -31.08 -32.56
N ILE A 128 -20.95 -31.04 -33.90
CA ILE A 128 -22.01 -30.42 -34.68
C ILE A 128 -22.86 -31.59 -35.14
N LEU A 129 -23.94 -31.83 -34.39
CA LEU A 129 -24.97 -32.79 -34.77
C LEU A 129 -25.56 -32.37 -36.12
N ALA A 130 -25.83 -33.39 -36.92
CA ALA A 130 -26.43 -33.33 -38.24
C ALA A 130 -27.66 -32.40 -38.30
N GLY A 131 -27.55 -31.32 -39.08
CA GLY A 131 -28.70 -30.64 -39.65
C GLY A 131 -29.15 -31.40 -40.91
N ASN A 132 -30.07 -32.35 -40.73
CA ASN A 132 -30.78 -32.99 -41.83
C ASN A 132 -31.53 -31.94 -42.66
N THR A 133 -31.12 -31.72 -43.91
CA THR A 133 -31.97 -31.10 -44.93
C THR A 133 -32.26 -32.13 -46.00
N SER A 134 -33.20 -33.01 -45.71
CA SER A 134 -33.96 -33.73 -46.72
C SER A 134 -35.17 -32.88 -47.12
N LYS A 135 -35.08 -32.18 -48.25
CA LYS A 135 -36.22 -31.80 -49.08
C LYS A 135 -35.96 -32.30 -50.50
N ASN A 136 -36.46 -33.49 -50.77
CA ASN A 136 -36.93 -34.00 -52.07
C ASN A 136 -38.46 -34.18 -51.81
N VAL A 137 -39.45 -33.87 -52.66
CA VAL A 137 -39.64 -33.91 -54.12
C VAL A 137 -40.88 -33.06 -54.42
N GLU A 138 -40.87 -32.25 -55.49
CA GLU A 138 -41.83 -32.23 -56.61
C GLU A 138 -41.39 -31.20 -57.66
#